data_AF-A0A813D6Q9-F1
#
_entry.id   AF-A0A813D6Q9-F1
#
_cell.length_a   1.000
_cell.length_b   1.000
_cell.length_c   1.000
_cell.angle_alpha   90.00
_cell.angle_beta   90.00
_cell.angle_gamma   90.00
#
_symmetry.space_group_name_H-M   'P 1'
#
loop_
_entity.id
_entity.type
_entity.pdbx_description
1 polymer ?
#
loop_
_entity_poly.entity_id
_entity_poly.type
_entity_poly.pdbx_seq_one_letter_code
_entity_poly.pdbx_strand_id
1 'polypeptide(L)'
;MCREEAQEAFSHIDEFKAAGASRVVALVKENVGTEVEDFRKGYWPGDILMDKEQEFYKALGGGSPHKPFSGLASFLAMLLNPFATRGTKQNLARCKAKKVDGNITGEGFVAGGCYVLRRDGTAAFSFLEKELGDHAKVQDILAALREATKPE
;
A
#
# COMPACT_ATOMS: atom_id res chain seq x y z
N MET A 1 -0.25 -0.54 2.34
CA MET A 1 0.83 -1.36 1.75
C MET A 1 2.11 -1.04 2.49
N CYS A 2 2.71 -2.03 3.17
CA CYS A 2 3.98 -1.84 3.86
C CYS A 2 5.16 -2.16 2.94
N ARG A 3 6.39 -2.05 3.46
CA ARG A 3 7.63 -2.29 2.71
C ARG A 3 7.69 -3.70 2.12
N GLU A 4 7.19 -4.70 2.84
CA GLU A 4 7.14 -6.09 2.36
C GLU A 4 6.16 -6.26 1.19
N GLU A 5 4.92 -5.77 1.33
CA GLU A 5 3.94 -5.92 0.25
C GLU A 5 4.35 -5.11 -1.00
N ALA A 6 5.09 -4.01 -0.83
CA ALA A 6 5.69 -3.29 -1.96
C ALA A 6 6.75 -4.16 -2.67
N GLN A 7 7.58 -4.89 -1.93
CA GLN A 7 8.58 -5.79 -2.49
C GLN A 7 7.93 -6.98 -3.22
N GLU A 8 6.88 -7.56 -2.64
CA GLU A 8 6.09 -8.61 -3.28
C GLU A 8 5.47 -8.09 -4.59
N ALA A 9 4.78 -6.94 -4.55
CA ALA A 9 4.22 -6.33 -5.76
C ALA A 9 5.29 -6.02 -6.81
N PHE A 10 6.47 -5.55 -6.40
CA PHE A 10 7.57 -5.31 -7.33
C PHE A 10 8.09 -6.60 -7.97
N SER A 11 8.10 -7.73 -7.26
CA SER A 11 8.51 -9.02 -7.85
C SER A 11 7.62 -9.47 -9.03
N HIS A 12 6.41 -8.91 -9.15
CA HIS A 12 5.47 -9.18 -10.25
C HIS A 12 5.42 -8.05 -11.29
N ILE A 13 6.38 -7.13 -11.31
CA ILE A 13 6.34 -5.95 -12.21
C ILE A 13 6.31 -6.33 -13.69
N ASP A 14 7.00 -7.41 -14.07
CA ASP A 14 7.01 -7.89 -15.45
C ASP A 14 5.69 -8.56 -15.84
N GLU A 15 5.02 -9.23 -14.90
CA GLU A 15 3.66 -9.75 -15.10
C GLU A 15 2.65 -8.61 -15.25
N PHE A 16 2.78 -7.54 -14.45
CA PHE A 16 1.94 -6.35 -14.60
C PHE A 16 2.13 -5.69 -15.96
N LYS A 17 3.37 -5.53 -16.43
CA LYS A 17 3.68 -5.00 -17.77
C LYS A 17 3.12 -5.90 -18.87
N ALA A 18 3.30 -7.21 -18.76
CA ALA A 18 2.75 -8.19 -19.71
C ALA A 18 1.21 -8.18 -19.74
N ALA A 19 0.57 -7.88 -18.59
CA ALA A 19 -0.87 -7.68 -18.50
C ALA A 19 -1.35 -6.31 -19.03
N GLY A 20 -0.43 -5.46 -19.51
CA GLY A 20 -0.74 -4.19 -20.17
C GLY A 20 -0.53 -2.94 -19.32
N ALA A 21 0.11 -3.04 -18.15
CA ALA A 21 0.52 -1.86 -17.39
C ALA A 21 1.59 -1.07 -18.17
N SER A 22 1.25 0.14 -18.61
CA SER A 22 2.21 1.04 -19.26
C SER A 22 3.25 1.60 -18.29
N ARG A 23 2.87 1.77 -17.01
CA ARG A 23 3.73 2.24 -15.94
C ARG A 23 3.26 1.68 -14.59
N VAL A 24 4.20 1.29 -13.74
CA VAL A 24 3.95 0.86 -12.36
C VAL A 24 4.85 1.72 -11.46
N VAL A 25 4.24 2.43 -10.52
CA VAL A 25 4.93 3.40 -9.64
C VAL A 25 4.54 3.16 -8.19
N ALA A 26 5.48 3.41 -7.27
CA ALA A 26 5.16 3.55 -5.86
C ALA A 26 4.90 5.01 -5.51
N LEU A 27 3.96 5.26 -4.60
CA LEU A 27 3.68 6.58 -4.06
C LEU A 27 4.07 6.62 -2.58
N VAL A 28 4.81 7.65 -2.20
CA VAL A 28 5.20 7.94 -0.82
C VAL A 28 4.67 9.31 -0.42
N LYS A 29 4.28 9.46 0.84
CA LYS A 29 3.68 10.70 1.39
C LYS A 29 4.69 11.67 1.98
N GLU A 30 5.86 11.17 2.37
CA GLU A 30 6.90 11.92 3.06
C GLU A 30 8.29 11.46 2.60
N ASN A 31 9.26 12.36 2.70
CA ASN A 31 10.68 12.04 2.57
C ASN A 31 11.42 12.62 3.77
N VAL A 32 11.57 11.80 4.81
CA VAL A 32 12.31 12.18 6.01
C VAL A 32 13.64 11.46 6.01
N GLY A 33 14.74 12.22 6.04
CA GLY A 33 16.10 11.66 6.03
C GLY A 33 16.37 10.82 4.77
N THR A 34 16.71 9.55 4.95
CA THR A 34 17.04 8.60 3.87
C THR A 34 15.88 7.65 3.53
N GLU A 35 14.68 7.83 4.12
CA GLU A 35 13.59 6.85 4.03
C GLU A 35 13.24 6.45 2.58
N VAL A 36 13.16 7.42 1.67
CA VAL A 36 12.83 7.14 0.26
C VAL A 36 13.97 6.41 -0.46
N GLU A 37 15.23 6.72 -0.14
CA GLU A 37 16.37 6.02 -0.72
C GLU A 37 16.47 4.59 -0.22
N ASP A 38 16.26 4.39 1.08
CA ASP A 38 16.27 3.06 1.71
C ASP A 38 15.08 2.24 1.21
N PHE A 39 13.91 2.88 1.03
CA PHE A 39 12.75 2.26 0.41
C PHE A 39 13.05 1.80 -1.01
N ARG A 40 13.72 2.65 -1.81
CA ARG A 40 14.11 2.32 -3.18
C ARG A 40 15.08 1.14 -3.23
N LYS A 41 16.15 1.18 -2.43
CA LYS A 41 17.21 0.16 -2.43
C LYS A 41 16.71 -1.19 -1.91
N GLY A 42 15.82 -1.18 -0.91
CA GLY A 42 15.37 -2.39 -0.23
C GLY A 42 14.12 -3.03 -0.81
N TYR A 43 13.18 -2.25 -1.34
CA TYR A 43 11.81 -2.73 -1.56
C TYR A 43 11.20 -2.33 -2.91
N TRP A 44 11.54 -1.16 -3.44
CA TRP A 44 10.98 -0.69 -4.71
C TRP A 44 12.03 -0.01 -5.61
N PRO A 45 12.80 -0.78 -6.40
CA PRO A 45 13.83 -0.20 -7.25
C PRO A 45 13.28 0.47 -8.53
N GLY A 46 11.96 0.60 -8.66
CA GLY A 46 11.30 1.31 -9.77
C GLY A 46 11.02 2.79 -9.49
N ASP A 47 10.11 3.35 -10.29
CA ASP A 47 9.65 4.73 -10.15
C ASP A 47 8.95 4.94 -8.80
N ILE A 48 9.38 5.97 -8.07
CA ILE A 48 8.77 6.42 -6.82
C ILE A 48 8.37 7.87 -6.99
N LEU A 49 7.11 8.18 -6.71
CA LEU A 49 6.53 9.51 -6.76
C LEU A 49 6.18 9.99 -5.35
N MET A 50 6.32 11.29 -5.13
CA MET A 50 6.00 11.93 -3.85
C MET A 50 4.62 12.57 -3.93
N ASP A 51 3.70 12.15 -3.06
CA ASP A 51 2.38 12.75 -2.88
C ASP A 51 2.35 13.58 -1.59
N LYS A 52 2.96 14.78 -1.67
CA LYS A 52 3.09 15.68 -0.50
C LYS A 52 1.74 16.13 0.05
N GLU A 53 0.78 16.36 -0.83
CA GLU A 53 -0.57 16.82 -0.48
C GLU A 53 -1.51 15.67 -0.10
N GLN A 54 -1.03 14.43 -0.19
CA GLN A 54 -1.76 13.20 0.10
C GLN A 54 -3.04 13.03 -0.73
N GLU A 55 -3.05 13.54 -1.96
CA GLU A 55 -4.22 13.47 -2.83
C GLU A 55 -4.59 12.03 -3.20
N PHE A 56 -3.60 11.17 -3.40
CA PHE A 56 -3.81 9.74 -3.63
C PHE A 56 -4.47 9.07 -2.42
N TYR A 57 -3.95 9.34 -1.22
CA TYR A 57 -4.47 8.76 0.02
C TYR A 57 -5.87 9.30 0.35
N LYS A 58 -6.13 10.58 0.08
CA LYS A 58 -7.46 11.20 0.18
C LYS A 58 -8.43 10.55 -0.80
N ALA A 59 -8.05 10.40 -2.07
CA ALA A 59 -8.88 9.77 -3.09
C ALA A 59 -9.25 8.32 -2.71
N LEU A 60 -8.27 7.53 -2.25
CA LEU A 60 -8.48 6.17 -1.76
C LEU A 60 -9.45 6.12 -0.56
N GLY A 61 -9.33 7.07 0.36
CA GLY A 61 -10.16 7.16 1.56
C GLY A 61 -11.51 7.86 1.36
N GLY A 62 -11.90 8.21 0.13
CA GLY A 62 -13.19 8.85 -0.16
C GLY A 62 -13.25 10.34 0.18
N GLY A 63 -12.12 11.06 0.07
CA GLY A 63 -11.97 12.50 0.29
C GLY A 63 -11.13 12.86 1.51
N SER A 64 -10.68 11.89 2.30
CA SER A 64 -9.79 12.11 3.45
C SER A 64 -8.91 10.88 3.67
N PRO A 65 -7.65 11.02 4.13
CA PRO A 65 -6.78 9.87 4.36
C PRO A 65 -7.41 8.93 5.39
N HIS A 66 -7.49 7.64 5.07
CA HIS A 66 -8.00 6.66 6.01
C HIS A 66 -6.94 6.38 7.08
N LYS A 67 -7.29 6.60 8.35
CA LYS A 67 -6.39 6.37 9.48
C LYS A 67 -7.01 5.33 10.42
N PRO A 68 -6.69 4.03 10.25
CA PRO A 68 -7.23 2.97 11.11
C PRO A 68 -6.83 3.15 12.59
N PHE A 69 -5.78 3.92 12.87
CA PHE A 69 -5.38 4.30 14.22
C PHE A 69 -5.25 5.81 14.34
N SER A 70 -5.80 6.37 15.42
CA SER A 70 -5.70 7.79 15.73
C SER A 70 -4.34 8.20 16.31
N GLY A 71 -3.42 7.25 16.53
CA GLY A 71 -2.10 7.49 17.07
C GLY A 71 -1.51 6.25 17.75
N LEU A 72 -0.30 6.41 18.32
CA LEU A 72 0.42 5.33 19.01
C LEU A 72 -0.40 4.71 20.15
N ALA A 73 -1.18 5.50 20.89
CA ALA A 73 -2.04 4.99 21.95
C ALA A 73 -3.14 4.05 21.41
N SER A 74 -3.79 4.41 20.30
CA SER A 74 -4.81 3.58 19.65
C SER A 74 -4.20 2.30 19.07
N PHE A 75 -3.00 2.40 18.49
CA PHE A 75 -2.25 1.25 18.01
C PHE A 75 -1.86 0.29 19.15
N LEU A 76 -1.31 0.80 20.25
CA LEU A 76 -0.97 0.00 21.43
C LEU A 76 -2.22 -0.64 22.06
N ALA A 77 -3.33 0.08 22.14
CA ALA A 77 -4.60 -0.45 22.62
C ALA A 77 -5.09 -1.60 21.73
N MET A 78 -4.95 -1.51 20.41
CA MET A 78 -5.26 -2.61 19.49
C MET A 78 -4.34 -3.82 19.73
N LEU A 79 -3.03 -3.60 19.92
CA LEU A 79 -2.08 -4.69 20.21
C LEU A 79 -2.40 -5.45 21.50
N LEU A 80 -2.95 -4.75 22.49
CA LEU A 80 -3.33 -5.30 23.79
C LEU A 80 -4.77 -5.84 23.81
N ASN A 81 -5.56 -5.64 22.75
CA ASN A 81 -6.96 -6.04 22.71
C ASN A 81 -7.10 -7.55 22.45
N PRO A 82 -7.57 -8.36 23.43
CA PRO A 82 -7.76 -9.80 23.24
C PRO A 82 -8.92 -10.11 22.28
N PHE A 83 -9.78 -9.15 21.96
CA PHE A 83 -10.89 -9.27 21.03
C PHE A 83 -10.59 -8.75 19.61
N ALA A 84 -9.32 -8.43 19.30
CA ALA A 84 -8.93 -8.06 17.94
C ALA A 84 -9.35 -9.14 16.91
N THR A 85 -9.69 -8.71 15.69
CA THR A 85 -10.15 -9.61 14.62
C THR A 85 -9.09 -10.67 14.32
N ARG A 86 -9.53 -11.82 13.79
CA ARG A 86 -8.61 -12.91 13.44
C ARG A 86 -7.59 -12.46 12.38
N GLY A 87 -8.01 -11.64 11.42
CA GLY A 87 -7.13 -11.02 10.41
C GLY A 87 -6.05 -10.16 11.04
N THR A 88 -6.45 -9.20 11.89
CA THR A 88 -5.52 -8.35 12.66
C THR A 88 -4.51 -9.17 13.46
N LYS A 89 -4.95 -10.22 14.19
CA LYS A 89 -4.04 -11.08 14.97
C LYS A 89 -3.05 -11.84 14.08
N GLN A 90 -3.49 -12.36 12.94
CA GLN A 90 -2.64 -13.08 11.99
C GLN A 90 -1.62 -12.15 11.34
N ASN A 91 -2.04 -10.95 10.94
CA ASN A 91 -1.16 -9.95 10.34
C ASN A 91 -0.13 -9.44 11.37
N LEU A 92 -0.54 -9.21 12.62
CA LEU A 92 0.39 -8.85 13.70
C LEU A 92 1.42 -9.95 13.99
N ALA A 93 1.00 -11.22 14.00
CA ALA A 93 1.91 -12.34 14.16
C ALA A 93 2.91 -12.41 13.00
N ARG A 94 2.45 -12.17 11.75
CA ARG A 94 3.30 -12.08 10.56
C ARG A 94 4.33 -10.96 10.69
N CYS A 95 3.90 -9.75 11.06
CA CYS A 95 4.80 -8.61 11.22
C CYS A 95 5.85 -8.85 12.33
N LYS A 96 5.44 -9.41 13.48
CA LYS A 96 6.35 -9.77 14.58
C LYS A 96 7.38 -10.83 14.17
N ALA A 97 6.96 -11.85 13.43
CA ALA A 97 7.85 -12.91 12.95
C ALA A 97 8.91 -12.40 11.97
N LYS A 98 8.58 -11.35 11.21
CA LYS A 98 9.41 -10.85 10.10
C LYS A 98 10.35 -9.70 10.47
N LYS A 99 10.36 -9.25 11.72
CA LYS A 99 11.21 -8.14 12.23
C LYS A 99 11.17 -6.90 11.32
N VAL A 100 10.01 -6.62 10.71
CA VAL A 100 9.85 -5.42 9.90
C VAL A 100 9.81 -4.24 10.87
N ASP A 101 10.81 -3.37 10.82
CA ASP A 101 10.79 -2.10 11.54
C ASP A 101 9.57 -1.31 11.09
N GLY A 102 8.55 -1.28 11.95
CA GLY A 102 7.35 -0.50 11.71
C GLY A 102 7.73 0.97 11.59
N ASN A 103 7.18 1.67 10.60
CA ASN A 103 7.37 3.10 10.44
C ASN A 103 6.54 3.85 11.49
N ILE A 104 6.97 3.80 12.75
CA ILE A 104 6.37 4.53 13.88
C ILE A 104 6.82 6.00 13.92
N THR A 105 7.72 6.39 13.01
CA THR A 105 8.19 7.75 12.79
C THR A 105 7.44 8.35 11.59
N GLY A 106 6.93 9.58 11.74
CA GLY A 106 6.11 10.26 10.73
C GLY A 106 4.60 10.05 10.90
N GLU A 107 3.82 10.22 9.83
CA GLU A 107 2.35 10.09 9.85
C GLU A 107 1.88 8.62 9.75
N GLY A 108 2.60 7.72 10.44
CA GLY A 108 2.64 6.25 10.29
C GLY A 108 1.33 5.47 10.50
N PHE A 109 0.19 6.14 10.56
CA PHE A 109 -1.14 5.53 10.68
C PHE A 109 -2.06 5.81 9.49
N VAL A 110 -1.60 6.48 8.43
CA VAL A 110 -2.35 6.56 7.16
C VAL A 110 -2.30 5.21 6.45
N ALA A 111 -3.47 4.64 6.17
CA ALA A 111 -3.60 3.41 5.41
C ALA A 111 -3.14 3.62 3.96
N GLY A 112 -2.37 2.66 3.45
CA GLY A 112 -1.99 2.65 2.06
C GLY A 112 -3.05 2.01 1.17
N GLY A 113 -2.70 1.81 -0.09
CA GLY A 113 -3.60 1.16 -1.03
C GLY A 113 -2.98 0.99 -2.40
N CYS A 114 -3.82 0.66 -3.37
CA CYS A 114 -3.45 0.46 -4.76
C CYS A 114 -4.55 0.98 -5.68
N TYR A 115 -4.16 1.58 -6.81
CA TYR A 115 -5.05 1.85 -7.93
C TYR A 115 -4.51 1.14 -9.18
N VAL A 116 -5.43 0.65 -10.00
CA VAL A 116 -5.20 0.42 -11.42
C VAL A 116 -6.02 1.47 -12.16
N LEU A 117 -5.34 2.29 -12.97
CA LEU A 117 -5.96 3.38 -13.72
C LEU A 117 -6.03 3.01 -15.21
N ARG A 118 -7.15 3.37 -15.85
CA ARG A 118 -7.29 3.37 -17.31
C ARG A 118 -6.57 4.57 -17.91
N ARG A 119 -6.42 4.57 -19.25
CA ARG A 119 -5.77 5.67 -19.99
C ARG A 119 -6.48 7.02 -19.83
N ASP A 120 -7.79 7.00 -19.60
CA ASP A 120 -8.60 8.20 -19.36
C ASP A 120 -8.52 8.72 -17.91
N GLY A 121 -7.74 8.06 -17.05
CA GLY A 121 -7.59 8.40 -15.64
C GLY A 121 -8.64 7.80 -14.71
N THR A 122 -9.63 7.05 -15.22
CA THR A 122 -10.62 6.38 -14.37
C THR A 122 -10.05 5.15 -13.67
N ALA A 123 -10.52 4.87 -12.46
CA ALA A 123 -10.10 3.67 -11.73
C ALA A 123 -10.74 2.41 -12.35
N ALA A 124 -9.92 1.46 -12.78
CA ALA A 124 -10.35 0.10 -13.08
C ALA A 124 -10.40 -0.78 -11.83
N PHE A 125 -9.54 -0.48 -10.86
CA PHE A 125 -9.50 -1.13 -9.57
C PHE A 125 -8.96 -0.18 -8.52
N SER A 126 -9.49 -0.28 -7.31
CA SER A 126 -8.98 0.40 -6.14
C SER A 126 -8.98 -0.55 -4.96
N PHE A 127 -7.95 -0.42 -4.13
CA PHE A 127 -7.83 -1.16 -2.90
C PHE A 127 -7.37 -0.20 -1.81
N LEU A 128 -8.13 -0.15 -0.72
CA LEU A 128 -7.78 0.57 0.49
C LEU A 128 -7.49 -0.45 1.58
N GLU A 129 -6.31 -0.34 2.20
CA GLU A 129 -5.95 -1.15 3.37
C GLU A 129 -6.90 -0.84 4.53
N LYS A 130 -7.63 -1.85 5.01
CA LYS A 130 -8.59 -1.70 6.12
C LYS A 130 -8.01 -2.13 7.46
N GLU A 131 -7.17 -3.15 7.44
CA GLU A 131 -6.45 -3.67 8.61
C GLU A 131 -4.95 -3.60 8.34
N LEU A 132 -4.13 -3.56 9.39
CA LEU A 132 -2.67 -3.56 9.24
C LEU A 132 -2.20 -4.77 8.44
N GLY A 133 -1.41 -4.50 7.40
CA GLY A 133 -0.84 -5.54 6.55
C GLY A 133 -1.84 -6.14 5.57
N ASP A 134 -3.02 -5.54 5.43
CA ASP A 134 -3.95 -5.84 4.34
C ASP A 134 -3.44 -5.21 3.04
N HIS A 135 -3.53 -5.93 1.94
CA HIS A 135 -2.99 -5.50 0.64
C HIS A 135 -3.76 -6.12 -0.52
N ALA A 136 -3.72 -5.44 -1.65
CA ALA A 136 -4.31 -5.93 -2.89
C ALA A 136 -3.61 -7.23 -3.32
N LYS A 137 -4.38 -8.28 -3.61
CA LYS A 137 -3.81 -9.51 -4.14
C LYS A 137 -3.29 -9.26 -5.56
N VAL A 138 -2.11 -9.81 -5.86
CA VAL A 138 -1.49 -9.72 -7.18
C VAL A 138 -2.45 -10.18 -8.30
N GLN A 139 -3.23 -11.23 -8.04
CA GLN A 139 -4.20 -11.76 -9.01
C GLN A 139 -5.34 -10.77 -9.32
N ASP A 140 -5.80 -10.01 -8.32
CA ASP A 140 -6.84 -9.00 -8.51
C ASP A 140 -6.29 -7.82 -9.32
N ILE A 141 -5.05 -7.41 -9.08
CA ILE A 141 -4.34 -6.39 -9.86
C ILE A 141 -4.19 -6.84 -11.33
N LEU A 142 -3.73 -8.09 -11.55
CA LEU A 142 -3.56 -8.65 -12.89
C LEU A 142 -4.89 -8.74 -13.65
N ALA A 143 -5.97 -9.15 -12.97
CA ALA A 143 -7.30 -9.19 -13.57
C ALA A 143 -7.77 -7.78 -13.96
N ALA A 144 -7.59 -6.80 -13.07
CA ALA A 144 -7.95 -5.41 -13.34
C ALA A 144 -7.15 -4.80 -14.50
N LEU A 145 -5.84 -5.10 -14.60
CA LEU A 145 -5.00 -4.64 -15.72
C LEU A 145 -5.47 -5.19 -17.07
N ARG A 146 -5.81 -6.49 -17.11
CA ARG A 146 -6.34 -7.13 -18.33
C ARG A 146 -7.69 -6.55 -18.70
N GLU A 147 -8.55 -6.25 -17.74
CA GLU A 147 -9.84 -5.63 -17.99
C GLU A 147 -9.70 -4.18 -18.48
N ALA A 148 -8.81 -3.41 -17.85
CA ALA A 148 -8.55 -2.01 -18.18
C ALA A 148 -7.97 -1.80 -19.59
N THR A 149 -7.45 -2.86 -20.21
CA THR A 149 -6.76 -2.82 -21.51
C THR A 149 -7.57 -3.45 -22.64
N LYS A 150 -8.75 -4.01 -22.36
CA LYS A 150 -9.66 -4.51 -23.39
C LYS A 150 -10.14 -3.34 -24.27
N PRO A 151 -10.13 -3.48 -25.60
CA PRO A 151 -10.86 -2.58 -26.48
C PRO A 151 -12.36 -2.69 -26.17
N GLU A 152 -13.07 -1.55 -26.20
CA GLU A 152 -14.54 -1.52 -26.20
C GLU A 152 -15.14 -2.24 -27.41
#